data_AF-Q6FKC3-F1
#
_entry.id   AF-Q6FKC3-F1
#
_cell.length_a   1.000
_cell.length_b   1.000
_cell.length_c   1.000
_cell.angle_alpha   90.00
_cell.angle_beta   90.00
_cell.angle_gamma   90.00
#
_symmetry.space_group_name_H-M   'P 1'
#
loop_
_entity.id
_entity.type
_entity.pdbx_description
1 polymer ?
#
loop_
_entity_poly.entity_id
_entity_poly.type
_entity_poly.pdbx_seq_one_letter_code
_entity_poly.pdbx_strand_id
1 'polypeptide(L)'
;MTAVVLVSKDGGEFSIGREAALVSPTLKSMLEGPFKEKDGHIDLPEMSSDVVQKVIEYLEYKLKYQDADPQKEDVPEFDVPTEMSLELLLAADYLGI
;
A
#
# COMPACT_ATOMS: atom_id res chain seq x y z
N MET A 1 4.02 6.44 -16.93
CA MET A 1 2.92 6.68 -15.97
C MET A 1 3.49 6.53 -14.56
N THR A 2 3.26 7.51 -13.69
CA THR A 2 3.88 7.64 -12.36
C THR A 2 2.98 7.21 -11.21
N ALA A 3 1.75 6.78 -11.49
CA ALA A 3 0.79 6.30 -10.50
C ALA A 3 0.34 4.86 -10.82
N VAL A 4 -0.12 4.15 -9.79
CA VAL A 4 -0.61 2.78 -9.79
C VAL A 4 -2.02 2.80 -9.20
N VAL A 5 -2.95 2.07 -9.80
CA VAL A 5 -4.33 1.94 -9.33
C VAL A 5 -4.49 0.61 -8.63
N LEU A 6 -4.87 0.65 -7.35
CA LEU A 6 -5.24 -0.51 -6.55
C LEU A 6 -6.77 -0.64 -6.56
N VAL A 7 -7.28 -1.79 -6.96
CA VAL A 7 -8.71 -2.09 -6.97
C VAL A 7 -9.01 -2.99 -5.79
N SER A 8 -9.87 -2.53 -4.88
CA SER A 8 -10.33 -3.31 -3.72
C SER A 8 -11.37 -4.36 -4.13
N LYS A 9 -11.62 -5.31 -3.23
CA LYS A 9 -12.65 -6.35 -3.34
C LYS A 9 -14.03 -5.81 -3.72
N ASP A 10 -14.40 -4.65 -3.19
CA ASP A 10 -15.70 -4.02 -3.42
C ASP A 10 -15.78 -3.29 -4.77
N GLY A 11 -14.70 -3.33 -5.56
CA GLY A 11 -14.57 -2.60 -6.82
C GLY A 11 -14.16 -1.13 -6.66
N GLY A 12 -13.80 -0.70 -5.44
CA GLY A 12 -13.26 0.64 -5.21
C GLY A 12 -11.85 0.79 -5.80
N GLU A 13 -11.63 1.84 -6.58
CA GLU A 13 -10.35 2.13 -7.25
C GLU A 13 -9.58 3.23 -6.52
N PHE A 14 -8.34 2.96 -6.15
CA PHE A 14 -7.50 3.87 -5.38
C PHE A 14 -6.17 4.09 -6.09
N SER A 15 -5.86 5.35 -6.41
CA SER A 15 -4.59 5.70 -7.05
C SER A 15 -3.51 6.00 -6.01
N ILE A 16 -2.36 5.35 -6.12
CA ILE A 16 -1.17 5.60 -5.31
C ILE A 16 0.03 5.95 -6.19
N GLY A 17 0.95 6.78 -5.70
CA GLY A 17 2.21 7.06 -6.37
C GLY A 17 3.04 5.78 -6.56
N ARG A 18 3.69 5.64 -7.72
CA ARG A 18 4.53 4.47 -8.01
C ARG A 18 5.64 4.29 -6.97
N GLU A 19 6.22 5.37 -6.47
CA GLU A 19 7.26 5.31 -5.43
C GLU A 19 6.74 4.66 -4.15
N ALA A 20 5.54 5.06 -3.68
CA ALA A 20 4.91 4.44 -2.52
C ALA A 20 4.52 2.99 -2.78
N ALA A 21 4.04 2.66 -4.00
CA ALA A 21 3.77 1.28 -4.38
C ALA A 21 5.06 0.41 -4.38
N LEU A 22 6.21 0.98 -4.76
CA LEU A 22 7.50 0.28 -4.77
C LEU A 22 8.05 -0.01 -3.36
N VAL A 23 7.51 0.63 -2.31
CA VAL A 23 7.82 0.29 -0.91
C VAL A 23 7.40 -1.14 -0.59
N SER A 24 6.30 -1.62 -1.21
CA SER A 24 5.89 -3.02 -1.12
C SER A 24 6.65 -3.86 -2.15
N PRO A 25 7.43 -4.88 -1.72
CA PRO A 25 8.09 -5.80 -2.64
C PRO A 25 7.08 -6.61 -3.47
N THR A 26 5.91 -6.91 -2.91
CA THR A 26 4.84 -7.61 -3.62
C THR A 26 4.28 -6.74 -4.75
N LEU A 27 3.87 -5.49 -4.46
CA LEU A 27 3.37 -4.59 -5.49
C LEU A 27 4.44 -4.31 -6.55
N LYS A 28 5.69 -4.12 -6.14
CA LYS A 28 6.83 -3.99 -7.07
C LYS A 28 6.93 -5.19 -8.00
N SER A 29 6.88 -6.41 -7.46
CA SER A 29 6.94 -7.65 -8.26
C SER A 29 5.74 -7.80 -9.19
N MET A 30 4.55 -7.35 -8.78
CA MET A 30 3.36 -7.33 -9.64
C MET A 30 3.48 -6.32 -10.78
N LEU A 31 4.09 -5.16 -10.53
CA LEU A 31 4.32 -4.10 -11.53
C LEU A 31 5.45 -4.44 -12.52
N GLU A 32 6.50 -5.11 -12.05
CA GLU A 32 7.66 -5.49 -12.86
C GLU A 32 7.54 -6.89 -13.48
N GLY A 33 6.58 -7.68 -13.02
CA GLY A 33 6.33 -9.05 -13.46
C GLY A 33 5.75 -9.18 -14.87
N PRO A 34 5.56 -10.43 -15.35
CA PRO A 34 5.07 -10.72 -16.69
C PRO A 34 3.63 -10.24 -16.94
N PHE A 35 2.87 -9.88 -15.89
CA PHE A 35 1.52 -9.30 -15.95
C PHE A 35 1.50 -7.80 -16.30
N LYS A 36 2.51 -7.35 -17.05
CA LYS A 36 2.74 -5.95 -17.47
C LYS A 36 1.60 -5.36 -18.31
N GLU A 37 0.65 -6.17 -18.73
CA GLU A 37 -0.49 -5.82 -19.59
C GLU A 37 -1.50 -4.88 -18.90
N LYS A 38 -1.49 -4.79 -17.56
CA LYS A 38 -2.45 -3.96 -16.80
C LYS A 38 -2.04 -2.51 -16.55
N ASP A 39 -0.95 -2.01 -17.14
CA ASP A 39 -0.54 -0.58 -17.11
C ASP A 39 -0.64 0.09 -15.71
N GLY A 40 -0.25 -0.65 -14.67
CA GLY A 40 -0.32 -0.15 -13.29
C GLY A 40 -1.66 -0.37 -12.57
N HIS A 41 -2.54 -1.25 -13.04
CA HIS A 41 -3.72 -1.70 -12.29
C HIS A 41 -3.44 -3.01 -11.53
N ILE A 42 -3.62 -3.00 -10.22
CA ILE A 42 -3.46 -4.16 -9.33
C ILE A 42 -4.80 -4.42 -8.67
N ASP A 43 -5.28 -5.65 -8.80
CA ASP A 43 -6.53 -6.10 -8.20
C ASP A 43 -6.23 -6.76 -6.85
N LEU A 44 -6.91 -6.31 -5.80
CA LEU A 44 -6.80 -6.77 -4.42
C LEU A 44 -8.15 -7.35 -3.97
N PRO A 45 -8.54 -8.53 -4.48
CA PRO A 45 -9.86 -9.12 -4.24
C PRO A 45 -10.07 -9.60 -2.79
N GLU A 46 -9.01 -9.66 -1.99
CA GLU A 46 -9.07 -10.05 -0.57
C GLU A 46 -9.18 -8.85 0.37
N MET A 47 -8.94 -7.63 -0.12
CA MET A 47 -8.90 -6.42 0.70
C MET A 47 -10.12 -5.55 0.44
N SER A 48 -10.86 -5.22 1.50
CA SER A 48 -11.97 -4.28 1.46
C SER A 48 -11.46 -2.86 1.14
N SER A 49 -12.31 -1.99 0.58
CA SER A 49 -11.94 -0.59 0.27
C SER A 49 -11.26 0.14 1.44
N ASP A 50 -11.79 -0.01 2.65
CA ASP A 50 -11.28 0.64 3.86
C ASP A 50 -9.84 0.19 4.21
N VAL A 51 -9.57 -1.11 4.07
CA VAL A 51 -8.25 -1.71 4.26
C VAL A 51 -7.26 -1.17 3.24
N VAL A 52 -7.66 -1.12 1.96
CA VAL A 52 -6.82 -0.59 0.88
C VAL A 52 -6.47 0.88 1.13
N GLN A 53 -7.42 1.71 1.58
CA GLN A 53 -7.13 3.11 1.93
C GLN A 53 -6.09 3.21 3.03
N LYS A 54 -6.23 2.40 4.09
CA LYS A 54 -5.30 2.43 5.22
C LYS A 54 -3.91 1.89 4.85
N VAL A 55 -3.85 0.89 3.97
CA VAL A 55 -2.59 0.39 3.39
C VAL A 55 -1.90 1.47 2.57
N ILE A 56 -2.63 2.21 1.73
CA ILE A 56 -2.08 3.30 0.93
C ILE A 56 -1.49 4.38 1.85
N GLU A 57 -2.25 4.78 2.87
CA GLU A 57 -1.79 5.74 3.88
C GLU A 57 -0.50 5.26 4.56
N TYR A 58 -0.44 3.97 4.91
CA TYR A 58 0.76 3.37 5.50
C TYR A 58 1.95 3.34 4.53
N LEU A 59 1.73 3.01 3.25
CA LEU A 59 2.80 2.99 2.24
C LEU A 59 3.38 4.39 2.01
N GLU A 60 2.54 5.42 1.93
CA GLU A 60 2.99 6.81 1.83
C GLU A 60 3.71 7.27 3.10
N TYR A 61 3.17 6.91 4.27
CA TYR A 61 3.81 7.16 5.55
C TYR A 61 5.20 6.52 5.61
N LYS A 62 5.31 5.23 5.28
CA LYS A 62 6.58 4.49 5.24
C LYS A 62 7.52 5.10 4.22
N LEU A 63 7.07 5.48 3.03
CA LEU A 63 7.89 6.18 2.03
C LEU A 63 8.45 7.50 2.56
N LYS A 64 7.62 8.29 3.25
CA LYS A 64 7.98 9.61 3.77
C LYS A 64 8.97 9.51 4.93
N TYR A 65 8.81 8.50 5.80
CA TYR A 65 9.61 8.35 7.01
C TYR A 65 10.69 7.24 6.92
N GLN A 66 10.85 6.54 5.80
CA GLN A 66 11.89 5.50 5.64
C GLN A 66 13.31 6.05 5.80
N ASP A 67 13.53 7.31 5.39
CA ASP A 67 14.80 8.04 5.50
C ASP A 67 14.80 9.03 6.66
N ALA A 68 13.68 9.16 7.39
CA ALA A 68 13.56 10.09 8.50
C ALA A 68 14.45 9.63 9.66
N ASP A 69 15.28 10.55 10.15
CA ASP A 69 16.09 10.28 11.32
C ASP A 69 15.23 10.51 12.58
N PRO A 70 14.94 9.48 13.39
CA PRO A 70 14.04 9.61 14.54
C PRO A 70 14.59 10.53 15.64
N GLN A 71 15.84 10.99 15.55
CA GLN A 71 16.41 12.00 16.45
C GLN A 71 16.24 13.43 15.92
N LYS A 72 15.83 13.61 14.66
CA LYS A 72 15.70 14.91 14.00
C LYS A 72 14.28 15.22 13.50
N GLU A 73 13.49 14.20 13.22
CA GLU A 73 12.15 14.35 12.64
C GLU A 73 11.09 13.74 13.57
N ASP A 74 10.02 14.50 13.80
CA ASP A 74 8.88 14.06 14.59
C ASP A 74 8.02 13.16 13.71
N VAL A 75 8.14 11.85 13.94
CA VAL A 75 7.43 10.81 13.19
C VAL A 75 6.08 10.57 13.87
N PRO A 76 4.94 10.93 13.23
CA PRO A 76 3.64 10.86 13.87
C PRO A 76 3.18 9.40 14.05
N GLU A 77 2.50 9.10 15.15
CA GLU A 77 1.99 7.74 15.36
C GLU A 77 0.93 7.37 14.31
N PHE A 78 1.10 6.19 13.70
CA PHE A 78 0.13 5.65 12.76
C PHE A 78 -0.96 4.90 13.53
N ASP A 79 -2.06 5.60 13.81
CA ASP A 79 -3.21 5.00 14.51
C ASP A 79 -3.93 3.99 13.62
N VAL A 80 -4.08 2.77 14.14
CA VAL A 80 -4.77 1.67 13.46
C VAL A 80 -5.96 1.25 14.31
N PRO A 81 -7.19 1.32 13.79
CA PRO A 81 -8.36 0.87 14.52
C PRO A 81 -8.27 -0.64 14.78
N THR A 82 -8.65 -1.03 16.00
CA THR A 82 -8.55 -2.41 16.48
C THR A 82 -9.39 -3.38 15.64
N GLU A 83 -10.53 -2.90 15.13
CA GLU A 83 -11.46 -3.67 14.31
C GLU A 83 -10.84 -4.10 12.97
N MET A 84 -9.94 -3.29 12.40
CA MET A 84 -9.25 -3.58 11.13
C MET A 84 -7.89 -4.25 11.32
N SER A 85 -7.42 -4.40 12.56
CA SER A 85 -6.05 -4.84 12.83
C SER A 85 -5.75 -6.23 12.24
N LEU A 86 -6.74 -7.12 12.21
CA LEU A 86 -6.60 -8.46 11.62
C LEU A 86 -6.49 -8.40 10.10
N GLU A 87 -7.36 -7.64 9.43
CA GLU A 87 -7.34 -7.48 7.98
C GLU A 87 -6.04 -6.79 7.52
N LEU A 88 -5.61 -5.76 8.25
CA LEU A 88 -4.37 -5.05 7.98
C LEU A 88 -3.14 -5.92 8.20
N LEU A 89 -3.16 -6.82 9.19
CA LEU A 89 -2.08 -7.79 9.39
C LEU A 89 -1.96 -8.74 8.19
N LEU A 90 -3.07 -9.25 7.69
CA LEU A 90 -3.10 -10.11 6.50
C LEU A 90 -2.65 -9.34 5.26
N ALA A 91 -3.10 -8.09 5.12
CA ALA A 91 -2.68 -7.23 4.02
C ALA A 91 -1.18 -6.91 4.08
N ALA A 92 -0.63 -6.64 5.27
CA ALA A 92 0.79 -6.40 5.48
C ALA A 92 1.63 -7.63 5.11
N ASP A 93 1.21 -8.81 5.54
CA ASP A 93 1.86 -10.08 5.18
C ASP A 93 1.84 -10.31 3.66
N TYR A 94 0.68 -10.13 3.02
CA TYR A 94 0.54 -10.23 1.57
C TYR A 94 1.43 -9.25 0.81
N LEU A 95 1.47 -8.00 1.27
CA LEU A 95 2.24 -6.92 0.65
C LEU A 95 3.73 -6.96 1.03
N GLY A 96 4.11 -7.80 1.98
CA GLY A 96 5.47 -7.96 2.48
C GLY A 96 6.02 -6.69 3.17
N ILE A 97 5.18 -6.01 3.96
CA ILE A 97 5.51 -4.71 4.60
C ILE A 97 5.45 -4.73 6.11
#